data_AF-A0A444XAK8-F1
#
_entry.id   AF-A0A444XAK8-F1
#
_cell.length_a   1.000
_cell.length_b   1.000
_cell.length_c   1.000
_cell.angle_alpha   90.00
_cell.angle_beta   90.00
_cell.angle_gamma   90.00
#
_symmetry.space_group_name_H-M   'P 1'
#
loop_
_entity.id
_entity.type
_entity.pdbx_description
1 polymer ?
#
loop_
_entity_poly.entity_id
_entity_poly.type
_entity_poly.pdbx_seq_one_letter_code
_entity_poly.pdbx_strand_id
1 'polypeptide(L)'
;MFCISFYSKALYNTPKIIRDFINYAEVCFREFGDRVLYWNTMNEPNVFTIGGYDQETTPPIRYSPPFCQKYNSSRGDSTTEP
;
A
#
# COMPACT_ATOMS: atom_id res chain seq x y z
N MET A 1 -18.31 6.24 7.03
CA MET A 1 -16.83 6.27 7.08
C MET A 1 -16.34 5.74 5.76
N PHE A 2 -15.70 6.59 4.94
CA PHE A 2 -15.14 6.18 3.65
C PHE A 2 -13.64 6.00 3.82
N CYS A 3 -13.11 4.86 3.38
CA CYS A 3 -11.69 4.57 3.46
C CYS A 3 -11.05 4.81 2.09
N ILE A 4 -10.11 5.75 2.02
CA ILE A 4 -9.33 6.03 0.81
C ILE A 4 -8.18 5.04 0.77
N SER A 5 -8.48 3.76 0.53
CA SER A 5 -7.46 2.72 0.47
C SER A 5 -6.88 2.63 -0.94
N PHE A 6 -5.70 3.23 -1.15
CA PHE A 6 -5.00 3.15 -2.42
C PHE A 6 -3.99 1.98 -2.41
N TYR A 7 -4.35 0.88 -3.06
CA TYR A 7 -3.43 -0.24 -3.29
C TYR A 7 -2.84 -0.12 -4.70
N SER A 8 -1.84 0.73 -4.87
CA SER A 8 -1.03 0.71 -6.09
C SER A 8 0.04 -0.36 -6.02
N LYS A 9 0.27 -1.04 -7.14
CA LYS A 9 1.28 -2.09 -7.35
C LYS A 9 2.74 -1.63 -7.22
N ALA A 10 3.02 -0.45 -6.68
CA ALA A 10 4.37 0.07 -6.61
C ALA A 10 4.58 0.86 -5.31
N LEU A 11 5.30 0.21 -4.39
CA LEU A 11 6.43 0.76 -3.65
C LEU A 11 6.20 2.06 -2.88
N TYR A 12 6.15 1.87 -1.55
CA TYR A 12 5.82 2.85 -0.51
C TYR A 12 6.75 4.08 -0.46
N ASN A 13 7.82 4.17 -1.27
CA ASN A 13 8.83 5.22 -1.12
C ASN A 13 9.19 5.95 -2.43
N THR A 14 8.38 5.84 -3.48
CA THR A 14 8.62 6.65 -4.69
C THR A 14 7.85 7.96 -4.61
N PRO A 15 8.42 9.14 -4.93
CA PRO A 15 7.68 10.41 -4.98
C PRO A 15 6.43 10.38 -5.87
N LYS A 16 6.35 9.40 -6.77
CA LYS A 16 5.21 9.12 -7.63
C LYS A 16 4.00 8.61 -6.83
N ILE A 17 4.17 7.72 -5.84
CA ILE A 17 3.04 7.18 -5.06
C ILE A 17 2.31 8.27 -4.30
N ILE A 18 3.07 9.24 -3.77
CA ILE A 18 2.53 10.39 -3.05
C ILE A 18 1.64 11.21 -3.98
N ARG A 19 2.11 11.49 -5.20
CA ARG A 19 1.32 12.24 -6.20
C ARG A 19 0.07 11.48 -6.63
N ASP A 20 0.19 10.18 -6.91
CA ASP A 20 -0.93 9.35 -7.32
C ASP A 20 -1.99 9.25 -6.20
N PHE A 21 -1.55 9.13 -4.94
CA PHE A 21 -2.45 9.15 -3.78
C PHE A 21 -3.15 10.50 -3.62
N ILE A 22 -2.43 11.62 -3.74
CA ILE A 22 -3.03 12.96 -3.67
C ILE A 22 -4.10 13.12 -4.75
N ASN A 23 -3.80 12.76 -6.00
CA ASN A 23 -4.76 12.84 -7.10
C ASN A 23 -6.01 11.98 -6.83
N TYR A 24 -5.82 10.76 -6.30
CA TYR A 24 -6.94 9.88 -5.94
C TYR A 24 -7.79 10.47 -4.80
N ALA A 25 -7.15 10.98 -3.75
CA ALA A 25 -7.82 11.59 -2.62
C ALA A 25 -8.60 12.85 -3.02
N GLU A 26 -8.04 13.71 -3.88
CA GLU A 26 -8.72 14.90 -4.41
C GLU A 26 -10.02 14.54 -5.13
N VAL A 27 -10.01 13.51 -5.97
CA VAL A 27 -11.22 13.01 -6.63
C VAL A 27 -12.22 12.51 -5.58
N CYS A 28 -11.79 11.72 -4.59
CA CYS A 28 -12.68 11.24 -3.54
C CYS A 28 -13.34 12.39 -2.75
N PHE A 29 -12.56 13.40 -2.32
CA PHE A 29 -13.09 14.54 -1.59
C PHE A 29 -14.03 15.40 -2.45
N ARG A 30 -13.72 15.57 -3.74
CA ARG A 30 -14.58 16.33 -4.65
C ARG A 30 -15.92 15.64 -4.89
N GLU A 31 -15.93 14.33 -5.13
CA GLU A 31 -17.15 13.61 -5.53
C GLU A 31 -18.02 13.14 -4.34
N PHE A 32 -17.43 12.99 -3.15
CA PHE A 32 -18.12 12.42 -1.99
C PHE A 32 -18.03 13.28 -0.71
N GLY A 33 -17.29 14.39 -0.72
CA GLY A 33 -17.10 15.28 0.44
C GLY A 33 -18.38 15.92 0.95
N ASP A 34 -19.43 16.01 0.12
CA ASP A 34 -20.75 16.51 0.48
C ASP A 34 -21.52 15.58 1.44
N ARG A 35 -21.25 14.26 1.37
CA ARG A 35 -21.96 13.22 2.11
C ARG A 35 -21.10 12.49 3.14
N VAL A 36 -19.78 12.44 2.90
CA VAL A 36 -18.85 11.74 3.78
C VAL A 36 -18.25 12.73 4.78
N LEU A 37 -18.75 12.66 6.01
CA LEU A 37 -18.30 13.50 7.12
C LEU A 37 -17.00 13.01 7.78
N TYR A 38 -16.69 11.73 7.63
CA TYR A 38 -15.54 11.09 8.28
C TYR A 38 -14.77 10.21 7.31
N TRP A 39 -13.47 10.48 7.24
CA TRP A 39 -12.54 9.88 6.32
C TRP A 39 -11.48 9.10 7.07
N ASN A 40 -11.18 7.90 6.59
CA ASN A 40 -9.98 7.18 6.98
C ASN A 40 -9.03 7.13 5.79
N THR A 41 -7.80 7.59 5.99
CA THR A 41 -6.82 7.73 4.91
C THR A 41 -6.10 6.42 4.60
N MET A 42 -5.87 5.58 5.61
CA MET A 42 -5.18 4.31 5.49
C MET A 42 -5.85 3.29 6.41
N ASN A 43 -6.18 2.13 5.88
CA ASN A 43 -6.60 1.00 6.71
C ASN A 43 -5.38 0.13 7.01
N GLU A 44 -5.07 -0.07 8.28
CA GLU A 44 -4.10 -1.07 8.76
C GLU A 44 -2.71 -1.04 8.07
N PRO A 45 -1.99 0.10 8.08
CA PRO A 45 -0.70 0.22 7.40
C PRO A 45 0.34 -0.82 7.87
N ASN A 46 0.28 -1.21 9.14
CA ASN A 46 1.13 -2.25 9.72
C ASN A 46 0.86 -3.64 9.12
N VAL A 47 -0.41 -4.00 8.90
CA VAL A 47 -0.77 -5.31 8.33
C VAL A 47 -0.30 -5.41 6.88
N PHE A 48 -0.43 -4.32 6.10
CA PHE A 48 0.01 -4.31 4.70
C PHE A 48 1.52 -4.21 4.52
N THR A 49 2.22 -3.51 5.40
CA THR A 49 3.69 -3.44 5.35
C THR A 49 4.31 -4.76 5.79
N ILE A 50 3.90 -5.29 6.94
CA ILE A 50 4.41 -6.57 7.46
C ILE A 50 3.94 -7.71 6.57
N GLY A 51 2.65 -7.81 6.25
CA GLY A 51 2.12 -8.89 5.42
C GLY A 51 2.63 -8.86 3.98
N GLY A 52 2.89 -7.67 3.43
CA GLY A 52 3.26 -7.48 2.03
C GLY A 52 4.75 -7.62 1.73
N TYR A 53 5.60 -7.17 2.66
CA TYR A 53 7.05 -7.03 2.45
C TYR A 53 7.91 -7.84 3.42
N ASP A 54 7.33 -8.35 4.51
CA ASP A 54 8.04 -9.16 5.50
C ASP A 54 7.52 -10.60 5.54
N GLN A 55 6.19 -10.81 5.66
CA GLN A 55 5.60 -12.13 5.94
C GLN A 55 5.00 -12.84 4.71
N GLU A 56 5.00 -12.21 3.53
CA GLU A 56 4.47 -12.78 2.29
C GLU A 56 2.96 -13.19 2.34
N THR A 57 2.18 -12.68 3.29
CA THR A 57 0.78 -13.08 3.52
C THR A 57 -0.22 -12.23 2.74
N THR A 58 0.16 -11.02 2.32
CA THR A 58 -0.68 -10.13 1.51
C THR A 58 0.07 -9.68 0.25
N PRO A 59 -0.62 -9.37 -0.86
CA PRO A 59 0.01 -8.73 -2.01
C PRO A 59 0.78 -7.45 -1.58
N PRO A 60 1.99 -7.18 -2.11
CA PRO A 60 2.63 -7.75 -3.30
C PRO A 60 3.45 -9.05 -3.11
N ILE A 61 3.52 -9.63 -1.90
CA ILE A 61 4.27 -10.87 -1.59
C ILE A 61 5.76 -10.74 -2.00
N ARG A 62 6.45 -9.80 -1.34
CA ARG A 62 7.87 -9.50 -1.53
C ARG A 62 8.65 -9.92 -0.29
N TYR A 63 9.90 -10.35 -0.45
CA TYR A 63 10.81 -10.68 0.65
C TYR A 63 12.27 -10.42 0.29
N SER A 64 13.14 -10.41 1.29
CA SER A 64 14.59 -10.21 1.12
C SER A 64 15.32 -11.43 1.68
N PRO A 65 16.09 -12.20 0.89
CA PRO A 65 16.85 -13.34 1.41
C PRO A 65 17.83 -12.91 2.53
N PRO A 66 18.02 -13.70 3.60
CA PRO A 66 17.48 -15.05 3.88
C PRO A 66 16.14 -15.06 4.64
N PHE A 67 15.50 -13.90 4.83
CA PHE A 67 14.32 -13.78 5.66
C PHE A 67 13.06 -14.10 4.86
N CYS A 68 12.13 -14.84 5.48
CA CYS A 68 10.81 -15.15 4.95
C CYS A 68 10.81 -15.80 3.56
N GLN A 69 11.20 -17.07 3.53
CA GLN A 69 11.15 -17.96 2.35
C GLN A 69 9.97 -18.93 2.47
N LYS A 70 8.75 -18.42 2.72
CA LYS A 70 7.61 -19.31 2.97
C LYS A 70 6.96 -19.74 1.65
N TYR A 71 6.95 -18.85 0.67
CA TYR A 71 6.53 -19.14 -0.68
C TYR A 71 7.66 -18.65 -1.58
N ASN A 72 8.45 -19.54 -2.22
CA ASN A 72 9.56 -19.18 -3.13
C ASN A 72 9.13 -18.14 -4.21
N SER A 73 9.10 -16.86 -3.84
CA SER A 73 8.54 -15.76 -4.62
C SER A 73 9.67 -15.12 -5.40
N SER A 74 9.70 -15.29 -6.71
CA SER A 74 10.67 -14.64 -7.59
C SER A 74 10.33 -13.16 -7.87
N ARG A 75 9.44 -12.54 -7.07
CA ARG A 75 8.73 -11.31 -7.45
C ARG A 75 9.44 -10.01 -7.10
N GLY A 76 10.53 -10.03 -6.35
CA GLY A 76 11.33 -8.83 -6.01
C GLY A 76 11.88 -8.86 -4.58
N ASP A 77 12.91 -8.06 -4.33
CA ASP A 77 13.60 -7.96 -3.04
C ASP A 77 13.14 -6.72 -2.26
N SER A 78 12.42 -6.95 -1.14
CA SER A 78 11.86 -5.88 -0.30
C SER A 78 12.89 -4.89 0.24
N THR A 79 14.18 -5.25 0.34
CA THR A 79 15.24 -4.34 0.81
C THR A 79 15.78 -3.40 -0.26
N THR A 80 15.58 -3.73 -1.53
CA THR A 80 16.14 -2.98 -2.67
C THR A 80 15.10 -2.21 -3.45
N GLU A 81 13.83 -2.52 -3.22
CA GLU A 81 12.74 -1.74 -3.77
C GLU A 81 12.66 -0.39 -3.04
N PRO A 82 12.45 0.75 -3.77
CA PRO A 82 12.28 2.05 -3.13
C PRO A 82 11.21 2.01 -2.05
#